data_AF-A0A535PCN1-F1
#
_entry.id   AF-A0A535PCN1-F1
#
_cell.length_a   1.000
_cell.length_b   1.000
_cell.length_c   1.000
_cell.angle_alpha   90.00
_cell.angle_beta   90.00
_cell.angle_gamma   90.00
#
_symmetry.space_group_name_H-M   'P 1'
#
loop_
_entity.id
_entity.type
_entity.pdbx_description
1 polymer ?
#
loop_
_entity_poly.entity_id
_entity_poly.type
_entity_poly.pdbx_seq_one_letter_code
_entity_poly.pdbx_strand_id
1 'polypeptide(L)'
;MVTPFKSDGAVDYQGAEKLAALLVADGSDGVVVSGTTGESPALSDDEKIELLKVVRKAIPGKSVVAGTGGNATHHSVKLSERAMKAGADALLAVVPYYNKPPQEGMYQHFKAIAE
;
A
#
# COMPACT_ATOMS: atom_id res chain seq x y z
N MET A 1 8.53 -2.20 1.90
CA MET A 1 8.91 -3.21 2.91
C MET A 1 8.12 -4.48 2.69
N VAL A 2 8.62 -5.63 3.17
CA VAL A 2 7.82 -6.86 3.22
C VAL A 2 6.66 -6.71 4.21
N THR A 3 5.62 -7.53 4.07
CA THR A 3 4.55 -7.67 5.05
C THR A 3 4.85 -8.90 5.91
N PRO A 4 5.17 -8.74 7.21
CA PRO A 4 5.37 -9.89 8.08
C PRO A 4 4.05 -10.64 8.29
N PHE A 5 4.11 -11.98 8.30
CA PHE A 5 2.98 -12.87 8.58
C PHE A 5 3.31 -13.78 9.75
N LYS A 6 2.26 -14.16 10.49
CA LYS A 6 2.30 -15.18 11.52
C LYS A 6 2.30 -16.58 10.89
N SER A 7 2.58 -17.60 11.68
CA SER A 7 2.57 -19.00 11.21
C SER A 7 1.21 -19.50 10.74
N ASP A 8 0.12 -18.85 11.15
CA ASP A 8 -1.25 -19.13 10.70
C ASP A 8 -1.63 -18.35 9.42
N GLY A 9 -0.73 -17.55 8.86
CA GLY A 9 -0.95 -16.73 7.67
C GLY A 9 -1.61 -15.37 7.93
N ALA A 10 -2.00 -15.05 9.18
CA ALA A 10 -2.50 -13.72 9.50
C ALA A 10 -1.36 -12.69 9.49
N VAL A 11 -1.66 -11.44 9.14
CA VAL A 11 -0.67 -10.35 9.19
C VAL A 11 -0.10 -10.19 10.60
N ASP A 12 1.22 -10.16 10.71
CA ASP A 12 1.93 -9.79 11.94
C ASP A 12 2.15 -8.28 12.00
N TYR A 13 1.12 -7.57 12.49
CA TYR A 13 1.16 -6.12 12.64
C TYR A 13 2.27 -5.64 13.58
N GLN A 14 2.55 -6.37 14.66
CA GLN A 14 3.62 -5.99 15.59
C GLN A 14 5.00 -6.17 14.93
N GLY A 15 5.17 -7.23 14.14
CA GLY A 15 6.34 -7.42 13.29
C GLY A 15 6.50 -6.28 12.28
N ALA A 16 5.41 -5.87 11.62
CA ALA A 16 5.41 -4.76 10.67
C ALA A 16 5.81 -3.43 11.32
N GLU A 17 5.29 -3.12 12.50
CA GLU A 17 5.64 -1.94 13.29
C GLU A 17 7.16 -1.89 13.56
N LYS A 18 7.71 -2.98 14.11
CA LYS A 18 9.14 -3.09 14.43
C LYS A 18 10.01 -2.97 13.18
N LEU A 19 9.61 -3.62 12.10
CA LEU A 19 10.36 -3.58 10.83
C LEU A 19 10.36 -2.17 10.23
N ALA A 20 9.22 -1.48 10.22
CA ALA A 20 9.15 -0.11 9.71
C ALA A 20 10.06 0.84 10.51
N ALA A 21 10.00 0.77 11.84
CA ALA A 21 10.86 1.58 12.71
C ALA A 21 12.35 1.28 12.49
N LEU A 22 12.71 0.01 12.33
CA LEU A 22 14.09 -0.40 12.04
C LEU A 22 14.58 0.18 10.70
N LEU A 23 13.79 0.05 9.63
CA LEU A 23 14.18 0.53 8.29
C LEU A 23 14.41 2.04 8.28
N VAL A 24 13.59 2.80 8.98
CA VAL A 24 13.76 4.26 9.13
C VAL A 24 14.99 4.58 9.99
N ALA A 25 15.21 3.85 11.08
CA ALA A 25 16.38 4.04 11.93
C ALA A 25 17.69 3.75 11.20
N ASP A 26 17.68 2.80 10.26
CA ASP A 26 18.81 2.43 9.40
C ASP A 26 19.02 3.39 8.21
N GLY A 27 18.24 4.47 8.14
CA GLY A 27 18.45 5.57 7.19
C GLY A 27 17.43 5.68 6.06
N SER A 28 16.37 4.87 6.05
CA SER A 28 15.30 5.06 5.06
C SER A 28 14.49 6.33 5.33
N ASP A 29 14.22 7.11 4.27
CA ASP A 29 13.37 8.32 4.36
C ASP A 29 11.88 8.00 4.63
N GLY A 30 11.49 6.76 4.34
CA GLY A 30 10.12 6.29 4.45
C GLY A 30 9.99 4.85 3.97
N VAL A 31 8.76 4.36 3.87
CA VAL A 31 8.47 3.00 3.41
C VAL A 31 7.31 2.95 2.43
N VAL A 32 7.36 1.97 1.54
CA VAL A 32 6.20 1.55 0.74
C VAL A 32 5.57 0.33 1.39
N VAL A 33 4.27 0.38 1.69
CA VAL A 33 3.47 -0.74 2.19
C VAL A 33 2.58 -1.28 1.09
N SER A 34 2.25 -2.57 1.15
CA SER A 34 1.34 -3.22 0.19
C SER A 34 1.76 -3.02 -1.28
N GLY A 35 3.06 -2.96 -1.56
CA GLY A 35 3.61 -3.11 -2.91
C GLY A 35 3.77 -4.60 -3.27
N THR A 36 4.45 -4.91 -4.38
CA THR A 36 4.76 -6.30 -4.75
C THR A 36 5.58 -7.01 -3.67
N THR A 37 6.62 -6.36 -3.15
CA THR A 37 7.44 -6.86 -2.03
C THR A 37 6.62 -7.04 -0.74
N GLY A 38 5.58 -6.22 -0.55
CA GLY A 38 4.65 -6.33 0.57
C GLY A 38 3.50 -7.31 0.31
N GLU A 39 3.60 -8.11 -0.77
CA GLU A 39 2.65 -9.17 -1.13
C GLU A 39 1.21 -8.68 -1.22
N SER A 40 1.00 -7.52 -1.84
CA SER A 40 -0.32 -6.88 -1.94
C SER A 40 -1.49 -7.75 -2.44
N PRO A 41 -1.28 -8.76 -3.33
CA PRO A 41 -2.37 -9.65 -3.74
C PRO A 41 -2.79 -10.65 -2.64
N ALA A 42 -1.95 -10.89 -1.64
CA ALA A 42 -2.23 -11.79 -0.52
C ALA A 42 -2.99 -11.12 0.64
N LEU A 43 -3.21 -9.80 0.55
CA LEU A 43 -3.87 -9.02 1.59
C LEU A 43 -5.28 -8.59 1.15
N SER A 44 -6.23 -8.70 2.06
CA SER A 44 -7.52 -8.01 1.95
C SER A 44 -7.34 -6.49 2.04
N ASP A 45 -8.35 -5.74 1.58
CA ASP A 45 -8.30 -4.27 1.68
C ASP A 45 -8.25 -3.80 3.13
N ASP A 46 -8.92 -4.50 4.06
CA ASP A 46 -8.92 -4.15 5.47
C ASP A 46 -7.55 -4.38 6.11
N GLU A 47 -6.88 -5.49 5.76
CA GLU A 47 -5.50 -5.75 6.20
C GLU A 47 -4.52 -4.71 5.65
N LYS A 48 -4.68 -4.29 4.38
CA LYS A 48 -3.85 -3.22 3.80
C LYS A 48 -4.00 -1.91 4.56
N ILE A 49 -5.24 -1.54 4.90
CA ILE A 49 -5.51 -0.30 5.63
C ILE A 49 -5.02 -0.39 7.08
N GLU A 50 -5.17 -1.54 7.73
CA GLU A 50 -4.66 -1.71 9.10
C GLU A 50 -3.13 -1.71 9.13
N LEU A 51 -2.48 -2.41 8.19
CA LEU A 51 -1.02 -2.39 8.02
C LEU A 51 -0.50 -0.97 7.83
N LEU A 52 -1.16 -0.18 6.97
CA LEU A 52 -0.84 1.22 6.76
C LEU A 52 -0.93 2.02 8.06
N LYS A 53 -2.01 1.90 8.83
CA LYS A 53 -2.17 2.64 10.10
C LYS A 53 -1.10 2.28 11.12
N VAL A 54 -0.80 0.99 11.25
CA VAL A 54 0.23 0.47 12.15
C VAL A 54 1.59 1.05 11.77
N VAL A 55 1.97 0.98 10.49
CA VAL A 55 3.23 1.54 9.99
C VAL A 55 3.27 3.06 10.15
N ARG A 56 2.20 3.76 9.79
CA ARG A 56 2.10 5.22 9.94
C ARG A 56 2.34 5.65 11.38
N LYS A 57 1.77 4.94 12.36
CA LYS A 57 1.97 5.19 13.78
C LYS A 57 3.40 4.89 14.24
N ALA A 58 4.02 3.83 13.69
CA ALA A 58 5.37 3.39 14.05
C ALA A 58 6.46 4.41 13.70
N ILE A 59 6.29 5.13 12.58
CA ILE A 59 7.31 6.02 12.03
C ILE A 59 6.77 7.44 11.81
N PRO A 60 6.34 8.17 12.86
CA PRO A 60 5.72 9.49 12.71
C PRO A 60 6.66 10.48 11.99
N GLY A 61 6.11 11.28 11.08
CA GLY A 61 6.85 12.30 10.32
C GLY A 61 7.70 11.77 9.15
N LYS A 62 7.75 10.46 8.92
CA LYS A 62 8.40 9.84 7.74
C LYS A 62 7.39 9.55 6.63
N SER A 63 7.84 9.38 5.39
CA SER A 63 6.93 9.13 4.28
C SER A 63 6.40 7.68 4.30
N VAL A 64 5.09 7.51 4.14
CA VAL A 64 4.44 6.20 3.96
C VAL A 64 3.66 6.20 2.66
N VAL A 65 4.10 5.37 1.71
CA VAL A 65 3.44 5.19 0.41
C VAL A 65 2.61 3.91 0.45
N ALA A 66 1.32 4.00 0.11
CA ALA A 66 0.43 2.84 0.10
C ALA A 66 0.22 2.30 -1.31
N GLY A 67 0.49 1.01 -1.52
CA GLY A 67 0.10 0.31 -2.74
C GLY A 67 -1.40 0.05 -2.79
N THR A 68 -2.08 0.73 -3.70
CA THR A 68 -3.55 0.68 -3.85
C THR A 68 -4.01 0.37 -5.28
N GLY A 69 -3.08 0.35 -6.24
CA GLY A 69 -3.39 0.03 -7.64
C GLY A 69 -3.64 -1.45 -7.89
N GLY A 70 -4.53 -1.73 -8.84
CA GLY A 70 -4.84 -3.09 -9.28
C GLY A 70 -5.54 -3.12 -10.64
N ASN A 71 -6.09 -4.27 -11.01
CA ASN A 71 -6.72 -4.46 -12.32
C ASN A 71 -8.08 -3.75 -12.46
N ALA A 72 -8.73 -3.45 -11.35
CA ALA A 72 -10.05 -2.82 -11.34
C ALA A 72 -9.93 -1.34 -10.92
N THR A 73 -10.25 -0.42 -11.84
CA THR A 73 -10.17 1.03 -11.58
C THR A 73 -11.02 1.45 -10.39
N HIS A 74 -12.29 1.04 -10.35
CA HIS A 74 -13.20 1.42 -9.26
C HIS A 74 -12.72 0.92 -7.88
N HIS A 75 -12.06 -0.23 -7.83
CA HIS A 75 -11.46 -0.77 -6.61
C HIS A 75 -10.23 0.03 -6.21
N SER A 76 -9.36 0.35 -7.17
CA SER A 76 -8.16 1.16 -6.94
C SER A 76 -8.51 2.55 -6.41
N VAL A 77 -9.56 3.19 -6.93
CA VAL A 77 -10.06 4.49 -6.45
C VAL A 77 -10.53 4.37 -4.99
N LYS A 78 -11.43 3.44 -4.70
CA LYS A 78 -11.95 3.24 -3.33
C LYS A 78 -10.85 2.95 -2.33
N LEU A 79 -9.90 2.08 -2.66
CA LEU A 79 -8.80 1.74 -1.77
C LEU A 79 -7.83 2.92 -1.58
N SER A 80 -7.59 3.70 -2.64
CA SER A 80 -6.80 4.93 -2.59
C SER A 80 -7.40 5.97 -1.65
N GLU A 81 -8.70 6.25 -1.75
CA GLU A 81 -9.39 7.15 -0.82
C GLU A 81 -9.27 6.67 0.63
N ARG A 82 -9.46 5.36 0.86
CA ARG A 82 -9.33 4.76 2.20
C ARG A 82 -7.90 4.90 2.74
N ALA A 83 -6.89 4.70 1.91
CA ALA A 83 -5.49 4.81 2.29
C ALA A 83 -5.12 6.26 2.63
N MET A 84 -5.55 7.24 1.83
CA MET A 84 -5.34 8.67 2.14
C MET A 84 -6.01 9.05 3.46
N LYS A 85 -7.26 8.63 3.68
CA LYS A 85 -7.97 8.85 4.97
C LYS A 85 -7.27 8.17 6.16
N ALA A 86 -6.57 7.08 5.92
CA ALA A 86 -5.80 6.36 6.93
C ALA A 86 -4.38 6.94 7.17
N GLY A 87 -3.99 7.99 6.43
CA GLY A 87 -2.74 8.72 6.65
C GLY A 87 -1.58 8.31 5.75
N ALA A 88 -1.84 7.73 4.57
CA ALA A 88 -0.80 7.61 3.54
C ALA A 88 -0.38 9.01 3.03
N ASP A 89 0.92 9.20 2.79
CA ASP A 89 1.47 10.43 2.22
C ASP A 89 1.42 10.42 0.70
N ALA A 90 1.47 9.22 0.09
CA ALA A 90 1.35 9.02 -1.34
C ALA A 90 0.78 7.63 -1.66
N LEU A 91 0.37 7.47 -2.91
CA LEU A 91 -0.20 6.23 -3.44
C LEU A 91 0.74 5.63 -4.48
N LEU A 92 0.91 4.32 -4.45
CA LEU A 92 1.54 3.54 -5.51
C LEU A 92 0.44 2.88 -6.34
N ALA A 93 0.20 3.42 -7.53
CA ALA A 93 -0.71 2.88 -8.52
C ALA A 93 0.06 2.14 -9.62
N VAL A 94 -0.49 1.02 -10.08
CA VAL A 94 0.08 0.21 -11.17
C VAL A 94 -0.89 0.19 -12.33
N VAL A 95 -0.36 -0.05 -13.54
CA VAL A 95 -1.21 -0.34 -14.71
C VAL A 95 -2.03 -1.62 -14.45
N PRO A 96 -3.27 -1.73 -14.94
CA PRO A 96 -4.02 -3.00 -14.94
C PRO A 96 -3.27 -4.12 -15.71
N TYR A 97 -2.49 -4.90 -14.98
CA TYR A 97 -1.51 -5.86 -15.48
C TYR A 97 -2.13 -7.14 -16.09
N TYR A 98 -3.33 -7.52 -15.65
CA TYR A 98 -4.07 -8.64 -16.23
C TYR A 98 -4.90 -8.20 -17.44
N ASN A 99 -5.64 -7.09 -17.30
CA ASN A 99 -6.57 -6.61 -18.32
C ASN A 99 -5.86 -6.01 -19.54
N LYS A 100 -4.65 -5.43 -19.36
CA LYS A 100 -3.82 -4.85 -20.42
C LYS A 100 -4.59 -3.86 -21.31
N PRO A 101 -5.18 -2.79 -20.74
CA PRO A 101 -5.98 -1.83 -21.50
C PRO A 101 -5.12 -1.05 -22.52
N PRO A 102 -5.74 -0.47 -23.56
CA PRO A 102 -5.06 0.44 -24.48
C PRO A 102 -4.56 1.70 -23.75
N GLN A 103 -3.72 2.50 -24.42
CA GLN A 103 -3.16 3.75 -23.86
C GLN A 103 -4.21 4.66 -23.24
N GLU A 104 -5.33 4.88 -23.93
CA GLU A 104 -6.44 5.68 -23.39
C GLU A 104 -7.02 5.08 -22.11
N GLY A 105 -7.15 3.74 -22.04
CA GLY A 105 -7.64 3.08 -20.84
C GLY A 105 -6.66 3.17 -19.66
N MET A 106 -5.35 3.14 -19.91
CA MET A 106 -4.34 3.39 -18.88
C MET A 106 -4.41 4.83 -18.37
N TYR A 107 -4.55 5.80 -19.28
CA TYR A 107 -4.73 7.21 -18.92
C TYR A 107 -5.95 7.42 -18.03
N GLN A 108 -7.13 6.92 -18.44
CA GLN A 108 -8.36 7.04 -17.66
C GLN A 108 -8.26 6.33 -16.30
N HIS A 109 -7.56 5.19 -16.23
CA HIS A 109 -7.31 4.49 -14.98
C HIS A 109 -6.53 5.34 -13.97
N PHE A 110 -5.39 5.92 -14.39
CA PHE A 110 -4.59 6.76 -13.51
C PHE A 110 -5.28 8.08 -13.18
N LYS A 111 -5.95 8.70 -14.16
CA LYS A 111 -6.74 9.92 -13.95
C LYS A 111 -7.77 9.71 -12.84
N ALA A 112 -8.55 8.63 -12.92
CA ALA A 112 -9.58 8.34 -11.93
C ALA A 112 -9.02 8.11 -10.50
N ILE A 113 -7.78 7.62 -10.37
CA ILE A 113 -7.12 7.45 -9.06
C ILE A 113 -6.57 8.77 -8.51
N ALA A 114 -6.19 9.70 -9.39
CA ALA A 114 -5.57 10.97 -9.02
C ALA A 114 -6.57 12.09 -8.69
N GLU A 115 -7.82 11.96 -9.13
CA GLU A 115 -8.95 12.85 -8.81
C GLU A 115 -9.59 12.52 -7.45
#